data_AF-A0A3D1R9E4-F1
#
_entry.id   AF-A0A3D1R9E4-F1
#
_cell.length_a   1.000
_cell.length_b   1.000
_cell.length_c   1.000
_cell.angle_alpha   90.00
_cell.angle_beta   90.00
_cell.angle_gamma   90.00
#
_symmetry.space_group_name_H-M   'P 1'
#
loop_
_entity.id
_entity.type
_entity.pdbx_description
1 polymer ?
#
loop_
_entity_poly.entity_id
_entity_poly.type
_entity_poly.pdbx_seq_one_letter_code
_entity_poly.pdbx_strand_id
1 'polypeptide(L)'
;YEEGGDEVLGRLRGIFAIALWDGRRHRLLLARDRLGVKPVYWTLAGGDLLFASEAKALFAFDEVRREINGERLVDYLALRYVPGPQTLFKGIERLQPGHRLVFEDGAAHLAQFWDVPVEA
;
A
#
# COMPACT_ATOMS: atom_id res chain seq x y z
N TYR A 1 7.82 15.60 -8.13
CA TYR A 1 6.50 15.86 -7.53
C TYR A 1 6.07 17.28 -7.84
N GLU A 2 6.81 18.30 -7.38
CA GLU A 2 6.49 19.73 -7.66
C GLU A 2 6.28 20.04 -9.16
N GLU A 3 7.15 19.54 -10.04
CA GLU A 3 7.06 19.83 -11.49
C GLU A 3 6.12 18.90 -12.26
N GLY A 4 5.99 17.64 -11.82
CA GLY A 4 5.39 16.55 -12.61
C GLY A 4 4.31 15.76 -11.90
N GLY A 5 3.85 16.23 -10.73
CA GLY A 5 2.87 15.55 -9.89
C GLY A 5 3.26 14.11 -9.58
N ASP A 6 2.25 13.24 -9.58
CA ASP A 6 2.38 11.80 -9.33
C ASP A 6 3.05 11.05 -10.49
N GLU A 7 3.07 11.61 -11.70
CA GLU A 7 3.67 10.97 -12.89
C GLU A 7 5.19 10.85 -12.78
N VAL A 8 5.81 11.55 -11.83
CA VAL A 8 7.21 11.36 -11.46
C VAL A 8 7.51 9.90 -11.07
N LEU A 9 6.54 9.17 -10.51
CA LEU A 9 6.70 7.78 -10.10
C LEU A 9 7.07 6.87 -11.28
N GLY A 10 6.52 7.14 -12.47
CA GLY A 10 6.86 6.41 -13.71
C GLY A 10 8.31 6.60 -14.16
N ARG A 11 9.00 7.64 -13.65
CA ARG A 11 10.42 7.92 -13.94
C ARG A 11 11.37 7.31 -12.92
N LEU A 12 10.89 6.98 -11.71
CA LEU A 12 11.72 6.38 -10.65
C LEU A 12 12.11 4.95 -11.01
N ARG A 13 13.40 4.64 -10.90
CA ARG A 13 13.98 3.30 -11.11
C ARG A 13 14.75 2.89 -9.86
N GLY A 14 14.39 1.77 -9.26
CA GLY A 14 15.02 1.23 -8.05
C GLY A 14 14.01 0.55 -7.12
N ILE A 15 14.51 0.11 -5.96
CA ILE A 15 13.70 -0.44 -4.87
C ILE A 15 13.34 0.70 -3.90
N PHE A 16 12.06 0.89 -3.62
CA PHE A 16 11.58 2.01 -2.81
C PHE A 16 10.18 1.76 -2.25
N ALA A 17 9.93 2.38 -1.10
CA ALA A 17 8.62 2.63 -0.54
C ALA A 17 8.61 4.10 -0.13
N ILE A 18 7.77 4.91 -0.76
CA ILE A 18 7.74 6.36 -0.55
C ILE A 18 6.44 6.72 0.16
N ALA A 19 6.53 7.60 1.13
CA ALA A 19 5.41 8.35 1.69
C ALA A 19 5.73 9.84 1.56
N LEU A 20 4.90 10.56 0.82
CA LEU A 20 5.04 12.00 0.59
C LEU A 20 3.78 12.68 1.10
N TRP A 21 3.93 13.57 2.09
CA TRP A 21 2.86 14.44 2.55
C TRP A 21 2.98 15.81 1.88
N ASP A 22 2.00 16.15 1.04
CA ASP A 22 1.83 17.50 0.53
C ASP A 22 0.97 18.29 1.53
N GLY A 23 1.64 19.04 2.40
CA GLY A 23 0.98 19.85 3.42
C GLY A 23 0.20 21.05 2.86
N ARG A 24 0.39 21.43 1.59
CA ARG A 24 -0.40 22.51 0.96
C ARG A 24 -1.75 21.99 0.47
N ARG A 25 -1.78 20.72 0.00
CA ARG A 25 -2.98 20.04 -0.48
C ARG A 25 -3.65 19.15 0.57
N HIS A 26 -3.01 18.97 1.73
CA HIS A 26 -3.45 18.02 2.75
C HIS A 26 -3.59 16.60 2.19
N ARG A 27 -2.57 16.19 1.43
CA ARG A 27 -2.61 15.00 0.58
C ARG A 27 -1.43 14.08 0.86
N LEU A 28 -1.70 12.82 1.15
CA LEU A 28 -0.68 11.78 1.30
C LEU A 28 -0.57 10.96 0.02
N LEU A 29 0.64 10.84 -0.52
CA LEU A 29 0.98 9.92 -1.60
C LEU A 29 1.88 8.81 -1.06
N LEU A 30 1.38 7.58 -1.09
CA LEU A 30 2.17 6.37 -0.89
C LEU A 30 2.49 5.74 -2.24
N ALA A 31 3.71 5.26 -2.43
CA ALA A 31 4.08 4.54 -3.65
C ALA A 31 5.02 3.39 -3.33
N ARG A 32 4.75 2.24 -3.94
CA ARG A 32 5.58 1.04 -3.85
C ARG A 32 6.34 0.84 -5.16
N ASP A 33 7.59 0.39 -5.08
CA ASP A 33 8.39 0.13 -6.27
C ASP A 33 7.76 -0.87 -7.23
N ARG A 34 8.23 -0.81 -8.47
CA ARG A 34 7.72 -1.53 -9.64
C ARG A 34 7.58 -3.04 -9.40
N LEU A 35 8.53 -3.65 -8.70
CA LEU A 35 8.55 -5.10 -8.44
C LEU A 35 8.10 -5.43 -7.01
N GLY A 36 7.72 -4.43 -6.21
CA GLY A 36 7.26 -4.59 -4.85
C GLY A 36 8.32 -5.15 -3.91
N VAL A 37 9.60 -4.83 -4.09
CA VAL A 37 10.67 -5.33 -3.19
C VAL A 37 10.50 -4.75 -1.79
N LYS A 38 10.15 -3.46 -1.66
CA LYS A 38 9.87 -2.84 -0.36
C LYS A 38 8.39 -2.95 -0.03
N PRO A 39 8.01 -3.54 1.12
CA PRO A 39 6.61 -3.67 1.51
C PRO A 39 6.02 -2.32 1.95
N VAL A 40 4.73 -2.13 1.64
CA VAL A 40 3.89 -1.09 2.21
C VAL A 40 2.56 -1.73 2.55
N TYR A 41 2.22 -1.73 3.83
CA TYR A 41 0.94 -2.16 4.37
C TYR A 41 0.14 -0.93 4.76
N TRP A 42 -1.18 -0.98 4.59
CA TRP A 42 -2.06 0.13 4.91
C TRP A 42 -3.45 -0.35 5.33
N THR A 43 -4.19 0.51 6.02
CA THR A 43 -5.59 0.33 6.39
C THR A 43 -6.26 1.69 6.62
N LEU A 44 -7.59 1.71 6.64
CA LEU A 44 -8.38 2.85 7.08
C LEU A 44 -8.97 2.54 8.45
N ALA A 45 -8.75 3.43 9.42
CA ALA A 45 -9.24 3.29 10.78
C ALA A 45 -9.59 4.67 11.34
N GLY A 46 -10.80 4.83 11.88
CA GLY A 46 -11.23 6.10 12.48
C GLY A 46 -11.34 7.28 11.51
N GLY A 47 -11.34 7.04 10.20
CA GLY A 47 -11.25 8.10 9.18
C GLY A 47 -9.82 8.49 8.81
N ASP A 48 -8.82 7.89 9.46
CA ASP A 48 -7.41 8.07 9.14
C ASP A 48 -6.87 6.96 8.24
N LEU A 49 -5.86 7.29 7.45
CA LEU A 49 -5.03 6.31 6.78
C LEU A 49 -3.81 5.97 7.61
N LEU A 50 -3.67 4.69 7.94
CA LEU A 50 -2.50 4.16 8.63
C LEU A 50 -1.68 3.36 7.63
N PHE A 51 -0.35 3.51 7.67
CA PHE A 51 0.56 2.74 6.82
C PHE A 51 1.87 2.41 7.52
N ALA A 52 2.51 1.31 7.12
CA ALA A 52 3.79 0.86 7.65
C ALA A 52 4.51 -0.07 6.67
N SER A 53 5.82 -0.27 6.85
CA SER A 53 6.58 -1.30 6.14
C SER A 53 6.30 -2.72 6.66
N GLU A 54 5.66 -2.86 7.81
CA GLU A 54 5.27 -4.15 8.39
C GLU A 54 3.83 -4.09 8.91
N ALA A 55 2.98 -5.06 8.55
CA ALA A 55 1.59 -5.10 8.97
C ALA A 55 1.41 -5.04 10.50
N LYS A 56 2.29 -5.70 11.25
CA LYS A 56 2.22 -5.75 12.72
C LYS A 56 2.34 -4.39 13.40
N ALA A 57 2.98 -3.42 12.74
CA ALA A 57 3.14 -2.07 13.28
C ALA A 57 1.81 -1.30 13.33
N LEU A 58 0.86 -1.65 12.46
CA LEU A 58 -0.47 -1.01 12.44
C LEU A 58 -1.28 -1.35 13.71
N PHE A 59 -0.95 -2.44 14.40
CA PHE A 59 -1.58 -2.82 15.66
C PHE A 59 -1.14 -1.99 16.88
N ALA A 60 -0.33 -0.96 16.67
CA ALA A 60 -0.06 0.06 17.68
C ALA A 60 -1.20 1.07 17.80
N PHE A 61 -2.14 1.08 16.84
CA PHE A 61 -3.34 1.91 16.86
C PHE A 61 -4.53 1.07 17.33
N ASP A 62 -5.27 1.56 18.34
CA ASP A 62 -6.26 0.76 19.09
C ASP A 62 -7.44 0.31 18.22
N GLU A 63 -7.79 1.10 17.21
CA GLU A 63 -8.85 0.82 16.25
C GLU A 63 -8.47 -0.34 15.29
N VAL A 64 -7.18 -0.70 15.18
CA VAL A 64 -6.70 -1.80 14.33
C VAL A 64 -6.65 -3.10 15.13
N ARG A 65 -7.68 -3.92 14.97
CA ARG A 65 -7.78 -5.21 15.66
C ARG A 65 -6.82 -6.25 15.11
N ARG A 66 -6.21 -7.03 16.01
CA ARG A 66 -5.37 -8.19 15.70
C ARG A 66 -6.22 -9.41 15.37
N GLU A 67 -6.92 -9.38 14.24
CA GLU A 67 -7.80 -10.47 13.79
C GLU A 67 -7.23 -11.17 12.56
N ILE A 68 -7.24 -12.50 12.56
CA ILE A 68 -6.85 -13.30 11.39
C ILE A 68 -7.96 -13.24 10.34
N ASN A 69 -7.57 -13.01 9.09
CA ASN A 69 -8.44 -13.15 7.94
C ASN A 69 -8.64 -14.63 7.62
N GLY A 70 -9.74 -15.21 8.11
CA GLY A 70 -10.06 -16.63 7.92
C GLY A 70 -10.12 -17.07 6.45
N GLU A 71 -10.56 -16.18 5.54
CA GLU A 71 -10.59 -16.47 4.10
C GLU A 71 -9.18 -16.65 3.52
N ARG A 72 -8.20 -15.91 4.06
CA ARG A 72 -6.81 -15.94 3.60
C ARG A 72 -5.93 -16.91 4.38
N LEU A 73 -6.46 -17.50 5.45
CA LEU A 73 -5.75 -18.51 6.22
C LEU A 73 -5.44 -19.74 5.35
N VAL A 74 -6.37 -20.15 4.48
CA VAL A 74 -6.16 -21.27 3.57
C VAL A 74 -5.02 -20.98 2.59
N ASP A 75 -5.02 -19.79 1.98
CA ASP A 75 -3.93 -19.34 1.09
C ASP A 75 -2.58 -19.37 1.81
N TYR A 76 -2.54 -18.84 3.04
CA TYR A 76 -1.32 -18.81 3.84
C TYR A 76 -0.83 -20.22 4.21
N LEU A 77 -1.72 -21.12 4.62
CA LEU A 77 -1.35 -22.50 4.97
C LEU A 77 -0.86 -23.28 3.74
N ALA A 78 -1.45 -23.06 2.57
CA ALA A 78 -1.09 -23.74 1.34
C ALA A 78 0.20 -23.18 0.71
N LEU A 79 0.37 -21.86 0.69
CA LEU A 79 1.41 -21.17 -0.10
C LEU A 79 2.53 -20.57 0.76
N ARG A 80 2.34 -20.50 2.09
CA ARG A 80 3.18 -19.79 3.07
C ARG A 80 3.19 -18.26 2.91
N TYR A 81 2.28 -17.72 2.09
CA TYR A 81 2.01 -16.29 1.96
C TYR A 81 0.58 -16.07 1.44
N VAL A 82 0.08 -14.84 1.53
CA VAL A 82 -1.21 -14.44 0.95
C VAL A 82 -0.99 -13.72 -0.39
N PRO A 83 -1.52 -14.25 -1.51
CA PRO A 83 -1.46 -13.59 -2.81
C PRO A 83 -2.26 -12.29 -2.87
N GLY A 84 -1.91 -11.40 -3.80
CA GLY A 84 -2.66 -10.17 -4.07
C GLY A 84 -2.53 -9.09 -2.98
N PRO A 85 -3.52 -8.17 -2.87
CA PRO A 85 -3.48 -7.05 -1.94
C PRO A 85 -3.81 -7.42 -0.51
N GLN A 86 -4.54 -8.52 -0.29
CA GLN A 86 -4.94 -8.90 1.05
C GLN A 86 -3.76 -9.46 1.87
N THR A 87 -3.92 -9.45 3.18
CA THR A 87 -2.97 -10.04 4.13
C THR A 87 -3.64 -11.10 4.99
N LEU A 88 -2.83 -11.80 5.80
CA LEU A 88 -3.34 -12.73 6.82
C LEU A 88 -4.12 -11.99 7.92
N PHE A 89 -3.99 -10.66 8.02
CA PHE A 89 -4.68 -9.86 9.02
C PHE A 89 -5.89 -9.17 8.37
N LYS A 90 -7.04 -9.29 9.02
CA LYS A 90 -8.30 -8.74 8.51
C LYS A 90 -8.24 -7.22 8.47
N GLY A 91 -8.69 -6.63 7.36
CA GLY A 91 -8.73 -5.17 7.17
C GLY A 91 -7.37 -4.52 6.89
N ILE A 92 -6.26 -5.27 6.88
CA ILE A 92 -4.95 -4.76 6.48
C ILE A 92 -4.64 -5.24 5.06
N GLU A 93 -4.29 -4.29 4.21
CA GLU A 93 -3.90 -4.54 2.82
C GLU A 93 -2.42 -4.22 2.61
N ARG A 94 -1.86 -4.81 1.55
CA ARG A 94 -0.52 -4.59 1.04
C ARG A 94 -0.64 -3.86 -0.29
N LEU A 95 -0.09 -2.65 -0.38
CA LEU A 95 -0.03 -1.89 -1.62
C LEU A 95 0.69 -2.73 -2.68
N GLN A 96 0.08 -2.92 -3.85
CA GLN A 96 0.62 -3.80 -4.89
C GLN A 96 1.91 -3.25 -5.52
N PRO A 97 2.76 -4.10 -6.13
CA PRO A 97 3.89 -3.66 -6.93
C PRO A 97 3.48 -2.63 -7.98
N GLY A 98 4.27 -1.57 -8.18
CA GLY A 98 4.00 -0.54 -9.19
C GLY A 98 2.70 0.25 -8.96
N HIS A 99 2.15 0.24 -7.75
CA HIS A 99 0.95 1.00 -7.39
C HIS A 99 1.27 2.18 -6.46
N ARG A 100 0.44 3.21 -6.58
CA ARG A 100 0.34 4.33 -5.66
C ARG A 100 -1.01 4.31 -4.95
N LEU A 101 -1.02 4.83 -3.74
CA LEU A 101 -2.22 5.16 -2.99
C LEU A 101 -2.18 6.65 -2.66
N VAL A 102 -3.25 7.35 -2.98
CA VAL A 102 -3.45 8.75 -2.61
C VAL A 102 -4.54 8.82 -1.56
N PHE A 103 -4.26 9.51 -0.45
CA PHE A 103 -5.26 9.81 0.56
C PHE A 103 -5.46 11.32 0.66
N GLU A 104 -6.68 11.75 0.38
CA GLU A 104 -7.10 13.15 0.27
C GLU A 104 -8.60 13.20 0.60
N ASP A 105 -9.04 14.24 1.33
CA ASP A 105 -10.45 14.43 1.72
C ASP A 105 -11.12 13.20 2.37
N GLY A 106 -10.35 12.43 3.16
CA GLY A 106 -10.85 11.24 3.86
C GLY A 106 -11.03 10.00 2.96
N ALA A 107 -10.63 10.08 1.69
CA ALA A 107 -10.76 8.99 0.72
C ALA A 107 -9.40 8.46 0.26
N ALA A 108 -9.28 7.13 0.15
CA ALA A 108 -8.10 6.47 -0.40
C ALA A 108 -8.35 6.05 -1.86
N HIS A 109 -7.46 6.47 -2.77
CA HIS A 109 -7.51 6.16 -4.19
C HIS A 109 -6.26 5.39 -4.61
N LEU A 110 -6.45 4.17 -5.10
CA LEU A 110 -5.39 3.32 -5.63
C LEU A 110 -5.28 3.50 -7.14
N ALA A 111 -4.04 3.59 -7.64
CA ALA A 111 -3.77 3.59 -9.06
C ALA A 111 -2.47 2.86 -9.36
N GLN A 112 -2.45 2.08 -10.44
CA GLN A 112 -1.22 1.52 -10.99
C GLN A 112 -0.48 2.61 -11.77
N PHE A 113 0.82 2.76 -11.53
CA PHE A 113 1.69 3.66 -12.31
C PHE A 113 2.72 2.89 -13.15
N TRP A 114 2.85 1.58 -12.94
CA TRP A 114 3.75 0.72 -13.70
C TRP A 114 3.27 -0.73 -13.67
N ASP A 115 3.50 -1.44 -14.79
CA ASP A 115 3.36 -2.89 -14.89
C ASP A 115 4.49 -3.50 -15.73
N VAL A 116 4.64 -4.81 -15.65
CA VAL A 116 5.53 -5.60 -16.51
C VAL A 116 5.00 -5.48 -17.95
N PRO A 117 5.80 -4.93 -18.89
CA PRO A 117 5.43 -4.95 -20.30
C PRO A 117 5.31 -6.41 -20.76
N VAL A 118 4.13 -6.80 -21.22
CA VAL A 118 3.91 -8.10 -21.84
C VAL A 118 3.96 -7.90 -23.35
N GLU A 119 4.90 -8.55 -24.02
CA GLU A 119 4.90 -8.63 -25.49
C GLU A 119 3.74 -9.55 -25.92
N ALA A 120 2.92 -9.09 -26.88
CA ALA A 120 1.77 -9.81 -27.40
C ALA A 120 2.15 -10.77 -28.53
#